data_AF-A0A2Z7CCE5-F1
#
_entry.id   AF-A0A2Z7CCE5-F1
#
_cell.length_a   1.000
_cell.length_b   1.000
_cell.length_c   1.000
_cell.angle_alpha   90.00
_cell.angle_beta   90.00
_cell.angle_gamma   90.00
#
_symmetry.space_group_name_H-M   'P 1'
#
loop_
_entity.id
_entity.type
_entity.pdbx_description
1 polymer ?
#
loop_
_entity_poly.entity_id
_entity_poly.type
_entity_poly.pdbx_seq_one_letter_code
_entity_poly.pdbx_strand_id
1 'polypeptide(L)'
;MRSLKSALLWRSCFSRRYGYRRLSSLPSNPLIDDHADDIVAILNGITMGGGAGISIPGTFRLATDRTIFATPETLIGFHPDAGASFYLSHLPGYLGDYLALTGEKLSGAEMASCGLATHYSLFTKLPLIEEQLGNLVTDCPSVLESSLENHEDPIHLDETSVIHRIEIVDRCFSHDSVEEIIESLKNEAAKTNDSWCVSTLNKLKEAAPLSLNVSLRSIREGRFQTLDQCLVREYRMSVQGITGRISHDFCEGVRAKLIDKDFAPKWDPPSLEHVSQDMVDEYVSPISALEPELELPTKQREAFL
;
A
#
# COMPACT_ATOMS: atom_id res chain seq x y z
N MET A 1 32.78 -23.04 8.14
CA MET A 1 32.60 -21.66 8.63
C MET A 1 32.59 -20.70 7.44
N ARG A 2 31.43 -20.52 6.79
CA ARG A 2 31.21 -19.44 5.82
C ARG A 2 30.36 -18.40 6.55
N SER A 3 30.83 -17.17 6.62
CA SER A 3 30.11 -16.05 7.25
C SER A 3 29.08 -15.51 6.25
N LEU A 4 27.81 -15.54 6.61
CA LEU A 4 26.76 -14.83 5.89
C LEU A 4 26.59 -13.44 6.53
N LYS A 5 26.80 -12.42 5.71
CA LYS A 5 26.65 -10.99 6.02
C LYS A 5 25.54 -10.47 5.13
N SER A 6 24.27 -10.64 5.50
CA SER A 6 23.17 -10.01 4.75
C SER A 6 21.84 -10.00 5.49
N ALA A 7 21.81 -9.49 6.73
CA ALA A 7 20.59 -8.83 7.21
C ALA A 7 20.48 -7.47 6.49
N LEU A 8 19.71 -7.40 5.39
CA LEU A 8 19.43 -6.12 4.72
C LEU A 8 18.36 -5.37 5.51
N LEU A 9 18.81 -4.54 6.45
CA LEU A 9 17.99 -3.52 7.11
C LEU A 9 17.62 -2.44 6.09
N TRP A 10 16.36 -2.41 5.66
CA TRP A 10 15.88 -1.35 4.77
C TRP A 10 15.18 -0.25 5.57
N ARG A 11 15.69 0.98 5.46
CA ARG A 11 15.07 2.19 6.00
C ARG A 11 14.37 2.92 4.88
N SER A 12 13.06 3.15 5.02
CA SER A 12 12.29 3.99 4.09
C SER A 12 12.62 5.48 4.29
N CYS A 13 13.79 5.92 3.82
CA CYS A 13 14.14 7.33 3.70
C CYS A 13 14.45 7.65 2.24
N PHE A 14 13.60 8.47 1.61
CA PHE A 14 13.76 8.90 0.23
C PHE A 14 15.02 9.77 0.09
N SER A 15 16.17 9.17 -0.27
CA SER A 15 17.43 9.89 -0.55
C SER A 15 18.43 9.03 -1.35
N ARG A 16 18.41 9.21 -2.69
CA ARG A 16 19.49 9.04 -3.70
C ARG A 16 20.63 8.03 -3.45
N ARG A 17 20.65 6.92 -4.21
CA ARG A 17 21.65 6.54 -5.25
C ARG A 17 21.48 5.07 -5.62
N TYR A 18 21.26 4.82 -6.91
CA TYR A 18 21.26 3.49 -7.51
C TYR A 18 22.67 2.86 -7.54
N GLY A 19 22.75 1.55 -7.32
CA GLY A 19 23.93 0.74 -7.58
C GLY A 19 23.83 -0.69 -7.02
N TYR A 20 23.20 -1.60 -7.77
CA TYR A 20 23.20 -3.04 -7.47
C TYR A 20 24.44 -3.74 -8.07
N ARG A 21 25.14 -4.56 -7.28
CA ARG A 21 26.02 -5.63 -7.78
C ARG A 21 25.74 -6.90 -6.97
N ARG A 22 25.22 -7.92 -7.65
CA ARG A 22 25.07 -9.29 -7.14
C ARG A 22 26.34 -10.09 -7.51
N LEU A 23 26.90 -10.84 -6.57
CA LEU A 23 27.88 -11.89 -6.83
C LEU A 23 27.31 -13.22 -6.33
N SER A 24 27.15 -14.16 -7.26
CA SER A 24 26.62 -15.52 -7.12
C SER A 24 27.57 -16.48 -6.39
N SER A 25 27.05 -17.52 -5.72
CA SER A 25 27.24 -18.95 -6.11
C SER A 25 26.95 -20.00 -5.00
N LEU A 26 26.21 -21.06 -5.42
CA LEU A 26 26.13 -22.48 -4.96
C LEU A 26 24.87 -22.98 -4.23
N PRO A 27 24.48 -24.27 -4.40
CA PRO A 27 23.07 -24.73 -4.33
C PRO A 27 22.77 -25.84 -3.29
N SER A 28 21.54 -25.88 -2.75
CA SER A 28 20.89 -27.11 -2.24
C SER A 28 19.40 -26.94 -1.85
N ASN A 29 18.49 -27.42 -2.73
CA ASN A 29 17.34 -28.35 -2.58
C ASN A 29 16.47 -28.44 -1.28
N PRO A 30 15.21 -28.94 -1.36
CA PRO A 30 13.99 -28.12 -1.48
C PRO A 30 12.90 -28.53 -0.47
N LEU A 31 11.89 -27.67 -0.27
CA LEU A 31 10.49 -27.94 0.13
C LEU A 31 9.89 -26.63 0.69
N ILE A 32 9.24 -25.84 -0.18
CA ILE A 32 8.41 -24.66 0.14
C ILE A 32 9.14 -23.51 0.86
N ASP A 33 9.59 -22.54 0.05
CA ASP A 33 9.93 -21.14 0.38
C ASP A 33 10.88 -20.92 1.57
N ASP A 34 12.17 -20.68 1.33
CA ASP A 34 13.07 -20.32 2.45
C ASP A 34 14.36 -19.55 2.11
N HIS A 35 14.56 -19.04 0.89
CA HIS A 35 15.84 -18.38 0.53
C HIS A 35 15.71 -17.09 -0.31
N ALA A 36 14.69 -16.27 -0.05
CA ALA A 36 14.92 -14.83 -0.07
C ALA A 36 15.37 -14.47 1.34
N ASP A 37 16.56 -13.88 1.52
CA ASP A 37 17.03 -13.42 2.84
C ASP A 37 15.84 -12.78 3.59
N ASP A 38 15.49 -13.24 4.79
CA ASP A 38 14.34 -12.72 5.54
C ASP A 38 14.46 -11.20 5.71
N ILE A 39 13.76 -10.45 4.87
CA ILE A 39 13.84 -9.00 4.87
C ILE A 39 12.93 -8.48 5.98
N VAL A 40 13.55 -7.89 7.01
CA VAL A 40 12.84 -7.09 8.00
C VAL A 40 12.72 -5.66 7.48
N ALA A 41 11.50 -5.27 7.11
CA ALA A 41 11.19 -3.89 6.77
C ALA A 41 10.95 -3.08 8.05
N ILE A 42 11.83 -2.11 8.31
CA ILE A 42 11.69 -1.18 9.44
C ILE A 42 11.00 0.09 8.93
N LEU A 43 9.75 0.24 9.33
CA LEU A 43 8.93 1.40 9.01
C LEU A 43 9.12 2.43 10.13
N ASN A 44 9.92 3.47 9.85
CA ASN A 44 10.21 4.52 10.80
C ASN A 44 10.14 5.88 10.11
N GLY A 45 8.94 6.45 10.08
CA GLY A 45 8.62 7.66 9.34
C GLY A 45 7.56 7.41 8.26
N ILE A 46 7.56 8.26 7.24
CA ILE A 46 6.57 8.23 6.17
C ILE A 46 6.81 7.01 5.26
N THR A 47 5.79 6.15 5.14
CA THR A 47 5.76 4.95 4.30
C THR A 47 4.57 5.03 3.35
N MET A 48 4.77 5.63 2.17
CA MET A 48 3.71 5.90 1.21
C MET A 48 4.11 5.43 -0.20
N GLY A 49 3.11 5.06 -1.02
CA GLY A 49 3.29 4.61 -2.41
C GLY A 49 4.37 3.54 -2.55
N GLY A 50 5.39 3.81 -3.38
CA GLY A 50 6.50 2.88 -3.58
C GLY A 50 7.26 2.48 -2.30
N GLY A 51 7.25 3.30 -1.25
CA GLY A 51 7.81 2.92 0.07
C GLY A 51 7.03 1.80 0.74
N ALA A 52 5.70 1.81 0.61
CA ALA A 52 4.84 0.72 1.04
C ALA A 52 4.99 -0.51 0.12
N GLY A 53 5.05 -0.30 -1.20
CA GLY A 53 5.14 -1.40 -2.17
C GLY A 53 6.36 -2.32 -2.02
N ILE A 54 7.47 -1.78 -1.50
CA ILE A 54 8.67 -2.59 -1.22
C ILE A 54 8.74 -3.15 0.20
N SER A 55 7.87 -2.68 1.11
CA SER A 55 7.89 -3.10 2.52
C SER A 55 6.74 -4.02 2.90
N ILE A 56 5.51 -3.71 2.48
CA ILE A 56 4.30 -4.40 2.93
C ILE A 56 4.20 -5.85 2.40
N PRO A 57 4.67 -6.18 1.19
CA PRO A 57 4.72 -7.57 0.76
C PRO A 57 5.79 -8.45 1.44
N GLY A 58 6.73 -7.87 2.19
CA GLY A 58 7.81 -8.62 2.86
C GLY A 58 7.34 -9.32 4.13
N THR A 59 8.01 -10.38 4.57
CA THR A 59 7.59 -11.25 5.70
C THR A 59 7.46 -10.52 7.03
N PHE A 60 8.47 -9.72 7.41
CA PHE A 60 8.50 -8.99 8.68
C PHE A 60 8.46 -7.48 8.46
N ARG A 61 7.52 -6.83 9.14
CA ARG A 61 7.19 -5.41 9.00
C ARG A 61 7.10 -4.80 10.39
N LEU A 62 8.17 -4.16 10.84
CA LEU A 62 8.24 -3.50 12.14
C LEU A 62 7.85 -2.02 11.99
N ALA A 63 6.69 -1.65 12.50
CA ALA A 63 6.28 -0.25 12.59
C ALA A 63 6.75 0.37 13.92
N THR A 64 7.11 1.65 13.87
CA THR A 64 7.35 2.48 15.06
C THR A 64 6.24 3.49 15.34
N ASP A 65 6.28 4.12 16.52
CA ASP A 65 5.46 5.28 16.90
C ASP A 65 5.62 6.50 15.96
N ARG A 66 6.64 6.50 15.09
CA ARG A 66 6.86 7.52 14.06
C ARG A 66 6.34 7.14 12.68
N THR A 67 5.84 5.91 12.53
CA THR A 67 5.34 5.43 11.23
C THR A 67 4.10 6.20 10.83
N ILE A 68 4.08 6.65 9.59
CA ILE A 68 2.91 7.23 8.95
C ILE A 68 2.74 6.53 7.61
N PHE A 69 1.77 5.64 7.53
CA PHE A 69 1.41 4.93 6.30
C PHE A 69 0.26 5.63 5.59
N ALA A 70 0.31 5.72 4.26
CA ALA A 70 -0.84 6.11 3.44
C ALA A 70 -0.66 5.68 1.98
N THR A 71 -1.76 5.58 1.26
CA THR A 71 -1.80 5.44 -0.21
C THR A 71 -2.55 6.64 -0.81
N PRO A 72 -1.90 7.82 -0.91
CA PRO A 72 -2.54 9.06 -1.36
C PRO A 72 -2.61 9.21 -2.89
N GLU A 73 -2.44 8.14 -3.65
CA GLU A 73 -2.30 8.16 -5.10
C GLU A 73 -3.54 8.74 -5.82
N THR A 74 -4.74 8.54 -5.26
CA THR A 74 -5.98 9.14 -5.82
C THR A 74 -5.98 10.66 -5.77
N LEU A 75 -5.23 11.27 -4.85
CA LEU A 75 -5.10 12.74 -4.70
C LEU A 75 -4.13 13.37 -5.71
N ILE A 76 -3.39 12.54 -6.45
CA ILE A 76 -2.49 12.95 -7.54
C ILE A 76 -2.94 12.43 -8.90
N GLY A 77 -4.20 11.98 -9.03
CA GLY A 77 -4.71 11.47 -10.29
C GLY A 77 -4.17 10.11 -10.69
N PHE A 78 -3.77 9.30 -9.71
CA PHE A 78 -3.24 7.95 -9.91
C PHE A 78 -4.06 6.91 -9.12
N HIS A 79 -3.63 5.64 -9.12
CA HIS A 79 -4.24 4.58 -8.34
C HIS A 79 -3.24 4.03 -7.32
N PRO A 80 -3.69 3.44 -6.19
CA PRO A 80 -2.80 2.66 -5.33
C PRO A 80 -2.14 1.54 -6.14
N ASP A 81 -0.82 1.56 -6.20
CA ASP A 81 0.01 0.70 -7.04
C ASP A 81 0.98 -0.16 -6.19
N ALA A 82 1.94 -0.81 -6.84
CA ALA A 82 3.00 -1.60 -6.23
C ALA A 82 2.51 -2.69 -5.23
N GLY A 83 1.42 -3.37 -5.58
CA GLY A 83 0.79 -4.42 -4.79
C GLY A 83 -0.26 -3.91 -3.80
N ALA A 84 -0.56 -2.61 -3.78
CA ALA A 84 -1.56 -2.03 -2.88
C ALA A 84 -2.94 -2.67 -3.03
N SER A 85 -3.34 -3.01 -4.26
CA SER A 85 -4.61 -3.70 -4.47
C SER A 85 -4.65 -5.09 -3.84
N PHE A 86 -3.49 -5.73 -3.62
CA PHE A 86 -3.41 -6.98 -2.87
C PHE A 86 -3.47 -6.73 -1.36
N TYR A 87 -2.52 -5.99 -0.78
CA TYR A 87 -2.45 -5.91 0.69
C TYR A 87 -3.58 -5.09 1.31
N LEU A 88 -4.12 -4.06 0.63
CA LEU A 88 -5.26 -3.30 1.15
C LEU A 88 -6.54 -4.12 1.11
N SER A 89 -6.75 -4.91 0.04
CA SER A 89 -7.97 -5.69 -0.14
C SER A 89 -8.12 -6.84 0.88
N HIS A 90 -7.01 -7.25 1.51
CA HIS A 90 -6.97 -8.27 2.55
C HIS A 90 -7.06 -7.70 3.98
N LEU A 91 -7.21 -6.37 4.12
CA LEU A 91 -7.48 -5.77 5.43
C LEU A 91 -8.90 -6.09 5.93
N PRO A 92 -9.14 -6.01 7.25
CA PRO A 92 -10.45 -6.29 7.82
C PRO A 92 -11.56 -5.46 7.17
N GLY A 93 -12.65 -6.14 6.80
CA GLY A 93 -13.85 -5.52 6.25
C GLY A 93 -13.56 -4.68 5.00
N TYR A 94 -13.91 -3.40 5.07
CA TYR A 94 -13.77 -2.41 4.00
C TYR A 94 -12.74 -1.32 4.32
N LEU A 95 -11.86 -1.56 5.30
CA LEU A 95 -10.78 -0.64 5.65
C LEU A 95 -9.84 -0.38 4.47
N GLY A 96 -9.54 -1.41 3.67
CA GLY A 96 -8.72 -1.27 2.46
C GLY A 96 -9.29 -0.28 1.45
N ASP A 97 -10.59 -0.34 1.20
CA ASP A 97 -11.29 0.57 0.29
C ASP A 97 -11.26 2.01 0.83
N TYR A 98 -11.49 2.18 2.13
CA TYR A 98 -11.38 3.48 2.78
C TYR A 98 -9.98 4.09 2.59
N LEU A 99 -8.92 3.34 2.87
CA LEU A 99 -7.54 3.80 2.74
C LEU A 99 -7.18 4.13 1.29
N ALA A 100 -7.54 3.25 0.36
CA ALA A 100 -7.30 3.41 -1.07
C ALA A 100 -7.96 4.66 -1.65
N LEU A 101 -9.23 4.91 -1.29
CA LEU A 101 -9.99 6.01 -1.87
C LEU A 101 -9.67 7.36 -1.23
N THR A 102 -9.48 7.38 0.09
CA THR A 102 -9.34 8.65 0.85
C THR A 102 -7.89 9.10 1.00
N GLY A 103 -6.92 8.19 0.83
CA GLY A 103 -5.52 8.45 1.16
C GLY A 103 -5.28 8.76 2.64
N GLU A 104 -6.17 8.29 3.52
CA GLU A 104 -6.04 8.50 4.96
C GLU A 104 -4.73 7.91 5.50
N LYS A 105 -4.19 8.58 6.52
CA LYS A 105 -2.97 8.15 7.19
C LYS A 105 -3.29 7.19 8.31
N LEU A 106 -2.47 6.15 8.43
CA LEU A 106 -2.41 5.29 9.61
C LEU A 106 -1.10 5.52 10.35
N SER A 107 -1.20 5.59 11.68
CA SER A 107 -0.06 5.49 12.58
C SER A 107 0.49 4.06 12.62
N GLY A 108 1.71 3.88 13.13
CA GLY A 108 2.29 2.53 13.31
C GLY A 108 1.44 1.62 14.22
N ALA A 109 0.81 2.19 15.25
CA ALA A 109 -0.10 1.48 16.13
C ALA A 109 -1.34 0.97 15.38
N GLU A 110 -1.91 1.79 14.48
CA GLU A 110 -3.05 1.40 13.65
C GLU A 110 -2.67 0.36 12.61
N MET A 111 -1.49 0.49 11.99
CA MET A 111 -0.97 -0.51 11.05
C MET A 111 -0.84 -1.88 11.72
N ALA A 112 -0.31 -1.95 12.94
CA ALA A 112 -0.22 -3.20 13.69
C ALA A 112 -1.62 -3.73 14.05
N SER A 113 -2.54 -2.86 14.44
CA SER A 113 -3.91 -3.24 14.80
C SER A 113 -4.72 -3.82 13.64
N CYS A 114 -4.48 -3.35 12.40
CA CYS A 114 -5.17 -3.86 11.21
C CYS A 114 -4.40 -4.93 10.43
N GLY A 115 -3.20 -5.32 10.89
CA GLY A 115 -2.38 -6.37 10.27
C GLY A 115 -1.48 -5.91 9.10
N LEU A 116 -1.40 -4.60 8.82
CA LEU A 116 -0.44 -4.06 7.85
C LEU A 116 1.01 -4.19 8.33
N ALA A 117 1.24 -3.95 9.63
CA ALA A 117 2.52 -4.23 10.28
C ALA A 117 2.42 -5.55 11.05
N THR A 118 3.47 -6.38 11.00
CA THR A 118 3.55 -7.60 11.81
C THR A 118 3.85 -7.30 13.27
N HIS A 119 4.68 -6.28 13.51
CA HIS A 119 5.26 -5.98 14.81
C HIS A 119 5.21 -4.47 15.05
N TYR A 120 5.13 -4.07 16.31
CA TYR A 120 5.16 -2.67 16.72
C TYR A 120 6.11 -2.45 17.90
N SER A 121 6.97 -1.44 17.80
CA SER A 121 7.90 -1.08 18.89
C SER A 121 8.17 0.42 18.90
N LEU A 122 8.46 1.00 20.07
CA LEU A 122 8.79 2.42 20.17
C LEU A 122 10.12 2.73 19.47
N PHE A 123 10.21 3.89 18.83
CA PHE A 123 11.43 4.39 18.17
C PHE A 123 12.65 4.38 19.11
N THR A 124 12.45 4.57 20.41
CA THR A 124 13.52 4.54 21.42
C THR A 124 14.22 3.18 21.53
N LYS A 125 13.53 2.07 21.22
CA LYS A 125 14.10 0.73 21.19
C LYS A 125 14.74 0.38 19.85
N LEU A 126 14.50 1.17 18.81
CA LEU A 126 14.95 0.84 17.45
C LEU A 126 16.47 0.59 17.34
N PRO A 127 17.36 1.38 17.96
CA PRO A 127 18.80 1.10 17.91
C PRO A 127 19.17 -0.27 18.49
N LEU A 128 18.50 -0.68 19.58
CA LEU A 128 18.69 -1.98 20.21
C LEU A 128 18.21 -3.11 19.29
N ILE A 129 17.05 -2.94 18.67
CA ILE A 129 16.49 -3.92 17.72
C ILE A 129 17.43 -4.08 16.52
N GLU A 130 17.90 -2.99 15.93
CA GLU A 130 18.84 -3.03 14.80
C GLU A 130 20.16 -3.73 15.17
N GLU A 131 20.70 -3.46 16.37
CA GLU A 131 21.89 -4.13 16.88
C GLU A 131 21.67 -5.63 17.06
N GLN A 132 20.54 -6.04 17.65
CA GLN A 132 20.24 -7.44 17.86
C GLN A 132 20.02 -8.18 16.54
N LEU A 133 19.21 -7.63 15.63
CA LEU A 133 19.00 -8.18 14.29
C LEU A 133 20.33 -8.30 13.52
N GLY A 134 21.22 -7.32 13.64
CA GLY A 134 22.55 -7.35 13.01
C GLY A 134 23.51 -8.40 13.59
N ASN A 135 23.28 -8.84 14.83
CA ASN A 135 24.08 -9.85 15.52
C ASN A 135 23.50 -11.27 15.41
N LEU A 136 22.27 -11.42 14.90
CA LEU A 136 21.66 -12.73 14.68
C LEU A 136 22.42 -13.46 13.57
N VAL A 137 22.85 -14.70 13.88
CA VAL A 137 23.45 -15.62 12.92
C VAL A 137 22.51 -16.81 12.80
N THR A 138 21.42 -16.63 12.07
CA THR A 138 20.36 -17.62 11.86
C THR A 138 19.74 -17.39 10.50
N ASP A 139 19.43 -18.49 9.81
CA ASP A 139 18.61 -18.49 8.59
C ASP A 139 17.18 -18.96 8.90
N CYS A 140 16.79 -18.99 10.18
CA CYS A 140 15.50 -19.49 10.64
C CYS A 140 14.52 -18.33 10.93
N PRO A 141 13.41 -18.19 10.17
CA PRO A 141 12.45 -17.10 10.32
C PRO A 141 11.85 -17.01 11.73
N SER A 142 11.61 -18.14 12.40
CA SER A 142 11.03 -18.16 13.75
C SER A 142 11.95 -17.53 14.80
N VAL A 143 13.27 -17.56 14.60
CA VAL A 143 14.22 -16.89 15.49
C VAL A 143 14.15 -15.37 15.30
N LEU A 144 13.95 -14.91 14.07
CA LEU A 144 13.74 -13.49 13.77
C LEU A 144 12.42 -13.01 14.36
N GLU A 145 11.34 -13.76 14.17
CA GLU A 145 10.03 -13.50 14.75
C GLU A 145 10.11 -13.37 16.28
N SER A 146 10.62 -14.39 16.97
CA SER A 146 10.81 -14.33 18.43
C SER A 146 11.71 -13.17 18.86
N SER A 147 12.72 -12.81 18.07
CA SER A 147 13.56 -11.64 18.37
C SER A 147 12.77 -10.34 18.28
N LEU A 148 11.87 -10.18 17.32
CA LEU A 148 11.03 -9.00 17.16
C LEU A 148 9.95 -8.93 18.25
N GLU A 149 9.29 -10.05 18.54
CA GLU A 149 8.29 -10.20 19.61
C GLU A 149 8.83 -9.74 20.97
N ASN A 150 10.09 -10.05 21.27
CA ASN A 150 10.74 -9.65 22.53
C ASN A 150 10.88 -8.13 22.72
N HIS A 151 10.75 -7.33 21.65
CA HIS A 151 10.83 -5.86 21.72
C HIS A 151 9.50 -5.15 21.52
N GLU A 152 8.41 -5.90 21.39
CA GLU A 152 7.11 -5.30 21.18
C GLU A 152 6.70 -4.39 22.34
N ASP A 153 6.00 -3.33 21.97
CA ASP A 153 5.37 -2.42 22.92
C ASP A 153 3.85 -2.59 22.83
N PRO A 154 3.13 -2.38 23.94
CA PRO A 154 1.67 -2.40 23.91
C PRO A 154 1.15 -1.36 22.93
N ILE A 155 0.18 -1.77 22.13
CA ILE A 155 -0.48 -0.89 21.17
C ILE A 155 -1.47 0.00 21.91
N HIS A 156 -1.29 1.31 21.75
CA HIS A 156 -2.22 2.32 22.25
C HIS A 156 -2.78 3.11 21.07
N LEU A 157 -4.08 2.95 20.82
CA LEU A 157 -4.79 3.66 19.78
C LEU A 157 -5.29 5.01 20.28
N ASP A 158 -5.22 6.02 19.42
CA ASP A 158 -5.82 7.34 19.68
C ASP A 158 -7.35 7.23 19.62
N GLU A 159 -8.07 8.02 20.43
CA GLU A 159 -9.54 8.03 20.47
C GLU A 159 -10.16 8.35 19.09
N THR A 160 -9.43 9.09 18.25
CA THR A 160 -9.87 9.45 16.89
C THR A 160 -9.51 8.40 15.83
N SER A 161 -8.81 7.33 16.21
CA SER A 161 -8.37 6.27 15.31
C SER A 161 -9.52 5.70 14.48
N VAL A 162 -9.25 5.44 13.20
CA VAL A 162 -10.21 4.79 12.30
C VAL A 162 -10.53 3.35 12.73
N ILE A 163 -9.65 2.71 13.50
CA ILE A 163 -9.87 1.36 14.03
C ILE A 163 -11.08 1.32 14.98
N HIS A 164 -11.38 2.41 15.69
CA HIS A 164 -12.59 2.53 16.50
C HIS A 164 -13.87 2.78 15.67
N ARG A 165 -13.73 2.96 14.36
CA ARG A 165 -14.79 3.36 13.43
C ARG A 165 -15.08 2.29 12.37
N ILE A 166 -14.52 1.09 12.52
CA ILE A 166 -14.63 0.01 11.51
C ILE A 166 -16.08 -0.32 11.17
N GLU A 167 -17.01 -0.30 12.13
CA GLU A 167 -18.44 -0.54 11.83
C GLU A 167 -19.04 0.52 10.90
N ILE A 168 -18.60 1.78 11.01
CA ILE A 168 -19.05 2.88 10.14
C ILE A 168 -18.38 2.76 8.77
N VAL A 169 -17.08 2.45 8.75
CA VAL A 169 -16.32 2.18 7.53
C VAL A 169 -16.96 1.04 6.75
N ASP A 170 -17.19 -0.11 7.38
CA ASP A 170 -17.79 -1.27 6.74
C ASP A 170 -19.18 -0.97 6.20
N ARG A 171 -20.00 -0.25 6.97
CA ARG A 171 -21.33 0.17 6.50
C ARG A 171 -21.23 1.06 5.26
N CYS A 172 -20.37 2.08 5.26
CA CYS A 172 -20.35 3.08 4.19
C CYS A 172 -19.52 2.67 2.98
N PHE A 173 -18.44 1.91 3.17
CA PHE A 173 -17.52 1.49 2.11
C PHE A 173 -17.84 0.10 1.57
N SER A 174 -18.94 -0.54 1.99
CA SER A 174 -19.38 -1.83 1.45
C SER A 174 -20.12 -1.76 0.12
N HIS A 175 -20.48 -0.56 -0.33
CA HIS A 175 -21.18 -0.35 -1.58
C HIS A 175 -20.30 -0.65 -2.81
N ASP A 176 -20.97 -0.87 -3.94
CA ASP A 176 -20.34 -1.31 -5.19
C ASP A 176 -19.77 -0.15 -6.01
N SER A 177 -20.28 1.07 -5.81
CA SER A 177 -19.85 2.29 -6.51
C SER A 177 -19.41 3.41 -5.56
N VAL A 178 -18.55 4.31 -6.06
CA VAL A 178 -18.06 5.46 -5.30
C VAL A 178 -19.20 6.42 -4.94
N GLU A 179 -20.17 6.56 -5.84
CA GLU A 179 -21.38 7.37 -5.66
C GLU A 179 -22.22 6.87 -4.49
N GLU A 180 -22.44 5.57 -4.41
CA GLU A 180 -23.17 4.94 -3.30
C GLU A 180 -22.40 5.08 -1.97
N ILE A 181 -21.07 4.93 -1.99
CA ILE A 181 -20.22 5.16 -0.81
C ILE A 181 -20.37 6.61 -0.31
N ILE A 182 -20.29 7.59 -1.22
CA ILE A 182 -20.46 9.01 -0.89
C ILE A 182 -21.86 9.28 -0.33
N GLU A 183 -22.89 8.69 -0.93
CA GLU A 183 -24.27 8.88 -0.46
C GLU A 183 -24.49 8.23 0.92
N SER A 184 -23.93 7.05 1.17
CA SER A 184 -23.95 6.44 2.50
C SER A 184 -23.25 7.33 3.54
N LEU A 185 -22.07 7.88 3.21
CA LEU A 185 -21.34 8.79 4.10
C LEU A 185 -22.11 10.09 4.38
N LYS A 186 -22.79 10.68 3.40
CA LYS A 186 -23.65 11.86 3.61
C LYS A 186 -24.81 11.54 4.56
N ASN A 187 -25.45 10.41 4.37
CA ASN A 187 -26.55 9.96 5.22
C ASN A 187 -26.07 9.67 6.65
N GLU A 188 -24.90 9.09 6.81
CA GLU A 188 -24.27 8.88 8.12
C GLU A 188 -23.93 10.23 8.79
N ALA A 189 -23.29 11.15 8.07
CA ALA A 189 -22.95 12.48 8.58
C ALA A 189 -24.20 13.26 9.04
N ALA A 190 -25.30 13.16 8.30
CA ALA A 190 -26.56 13.80 8.66
C ALA A 190 -27.22 13.19 9.92
N LYS A 191 -27.02 11.89 10.16
CA LYS A 191 -27.58 11.17 11.32
C LYS A 191 -26.79 11.41 12.60
N THR A 192 -25.45 11.38 12.52
CA THR A 192 -24.57 11.38 13.69
C THR A 192 -23.95 12.74 13.98
N ASN A 193 -23.94 13.65 13.00
CA ASN A 193 -23.21 14.91 13.03
C ASN A 193 -21.70 14.72 13.34
N ASP A 194 -21.15 13.58 12.91
CA ASP A 194 -19.76 13.21 13.14
C ASP A 194 -18.81 13.94 12.17
N SER A 195 -17.82 14.63 12.73
CA SER A 195 -16.80 15.37 11.96
C SER A 195 -15.94 14.46 11.10
N TRP A 196 -15.77 13.18 11.46
CA TRP A 196 -15.02 12.21 10.66
C TRP A 196 -15.70 11.93 9.31
N CYS A 197 -17.03 11.83 9.28
CA CYS A 197 -17.76 11.61 8.04
C CYS A 197 -17.59 12.81 7.10
N VAL A 198 -17.68 14.04 7.64
CA VAL A 198 -17.48 15.28 6.88
C VAL A 198 -16.05 15.37 6.33
N SER A 199 -15.04 15.07 7.15
CA SER A 199 -13.63 15.02 6.74
C SER A 199 -13.41 14.02 5.61
N THR A 200 -13.97 12.81 5.75
CA THR A 200 -13.88 11.75 4.74
C THR A 200 -14.52 12.16 3.41
N LEU A 201 -15.71 12.77 3.46
CA LEU A 201 -16.37 13.31 2.26
C LEU A 201 -15.54 14.39 1.57
N ASN A 202 -14.83 15.23 2.32
CA ASN A 202 -13.97 16.25 1.73
C ASN A 202 -12.76 15.62 1.02
N LYS A 203 -12.15 14.59 1.61
CA LYS A 203 -11.04 13.84 0.96
C LYS A 203 -11.46 13.21 -0.35
N LEU A 204 -12.63 12.56 -0.37
CA LEU A 204 -13.17 11.98 -1.60
C LEU A 204 -13.45 13.03 -2.67
N LYS A 205 -13.84 14.26 -2.29
CA LYS A 205 -14.03 15.36 -3.25
C LYS A 205 -12.73 15.94 -3.81
N GLU A 206 -11.64 15.87 -3.04
CA GLU A 206 -10.33 16.34 -3.49
C GLU A 206 -9.66 15.38 -4.48
N ALA A 207 -9.97 14.09 -4.40
CA ALA A 207 -9.43 13.06 -5.26
C ALA A 207 -9.96 13.15 -6.71
N ALA A 208 -9.18 12.63 -7.65
CA ALA A 208 -9.59 12.55 -9.05
C ALA A 208 -10.76 11.55 -9.23
N PRO A 209 -11.88 11.93 -9.87
CA PRO A 209 -13.06 11.06 -10.00
C PRO A 209 -12.78 9.72 -10.69
N LEU A 210 -11.98 9.72 -11.76
CA LEU A 210 -11.60 8.49 -12.44
C LEU A 210 -10.70 7.62 -11.56
N SER A 211 -9.72 8.21 -10.87
CA SER A 211 -8.86 7.53 -9.90
C SER A 211 -9.64 6.81 -8.81
N LEU A 212 -10.70 7.41 -8.29
CA LEU A 212 -11.55 6.77 -7.27
C LEU A 212 -12.19 5.48 -7.80
N ASN A 213 -12.80 5.54 -8.99
CA ASN A 213 -13.47 4.39 -9.59
C ASN A 213 -12.50 3.25 -9.93
N VAL A 214 -11.36 3.57 -10.57
CA VAL A 214 -10.35 2.55 -10.92
C VAL A 214 -9.69 1.95 -9.67
N SER A 215 -9.53 2.74 -8.60
CA SER A 215 -8.99 2.26 -7.32
C SER A 215 -9.97 1.33 -6.61
N LEU A 216 -11.27 1.71 -6.52
CA LEU A 216 -12.30 0.84 -5.96
C LEU A 216 -12.32 -0.51 -6.68
N ARG A 217 -12.37 -0.49 -8.02
CA ARG A 217 -12.32 -1.71 -8.83
C ARG A 217 -11.07 -2.55 -8.54
N SER A 218 -9.89 -1.92 -8.54
CA SER A 218 -8.63 -2.64 -8.34
C SER A 218 -8.58 -3.33 -6.97
N ILE A 219 -9.02 -2.64 -5.91
CA ILE A 219 -9.09 -3.20 -4.54
C ILE A 219 -10.11 -4.35 -4.49
N ARG A 220 -11.29 -4.18 -5.08
CA ARG A 220 -12.36 -5.20 -5.11
C ARG A 220 -11.93 -6.48 -5.81
N GLU A 221 -11.33 -6.35 -6.98
CA GLU A 221 -10.82 -7.51 -7.72
C GLU A 221 -9.59 -8.14 -7.03
N GLY A 222 -8.76 -7.33 -6.34
CA GLY A 222 -7.60 -7.78 -5.58
C GLY A 222 -7.94 -8.76 -4.44
N ARG A 223 -9.17 -8.72 -3.91
CA ARG A 223 -9.67 -9.64 -2.87
C ARG A 223 -9.65 -11.11 -3.30
N PHE A 224 -9.65 -11.37 -4.60
CA PHE A 224 -9.78 -12.70 -5.19
C PHE A 224 -8.57 -13.10 -6.04
N GLN A 225 -7.47 -12.35 -5.92
CA GLN A 225 -6.28 -12.51 -6.75
C GLN A 225 -5.02 -12.69 -5.93
N THR A 226 -4.04 -13.36 -6.53
CA THR A 226 -2.68 -13.43 -6.00
C THR A 226 -1.97 -12.08 -6.17
N LEU A 227 -0.91 -11.85 -5.38
CA LEU A 227 -0.07 -10.65 -5.52
C LEU A 227 0.43 -10.47 -6.96
N ASP A 228 0.84 -11.55 -7.62
CA ASP A 228 1.34 -11.52 -9.00
C ASP A 228 0.27 -11.04 -10.00
N GLN A 229 -0.97 -11.51 -9.83
CA GLN A 229 -2.09 -11.06 -10.66
C GLN A 229 -2.43 -9.59 -10.40
N CYS A 230 -2.40 -9.16 -9.14
CA CYS A 230 -2.58 -7.75 -8.77
C CYS A 230 -1.51 -6.85 -9.40
N LEU A 231 -0.23 -7.25 -9.33
CA LEU A 231 0.88 -6.51 -9.93
C LEU A 231 0.75 -6.39 -11.44
N VAL A 232 0.30 -7.44 -12.13
CA VAL A 232 0.04 -7.40 -13.58
C VAL A 232 -1.10 -6.43 -13.91
N ARG A 233 -2.22 -6.45 -13.17
CA ARG A 233 -3.30 -5.46 -13.38
C ARG A 233 -2.82 -4.05 -13.11
N GLU A 234 -2.19 -3.82 -11.96
CA GLU A 234 -1.71 -2.50 -11.57
C GLU A 234 -0.67 -1.96 -12.56
N TYR A 235 0.16 -2.81 -13.15
CA TYR A 235 1.07 -2.41 -14.22
C TYR A 235 0.31 -1.82 -15.43
N ARG A 236 -0.76 -2.49 -15.89
CA ARG A 236 -1.61 -1.97 -16.98
C ARG A 236 -2.21 -0.63 -16.60
N MET A 237 -2.79 -0.54 -15.40
CA MET A 237 -3.37 0.70 -14.88
C MET A 237 -2.34 1.83 -14.81
N SER A 238 -1.12 1.54 -14.35
CA SER A 238 -0.04 2.51 -14.24
C SER A 238 0.39 3.01 -15.61
N VAL A 239 0.55 2.13 -16.60
CA VAL A 239 0.90 2.54 -17.97
C VAL A 239 -0.23 3.36 -18.60
N GLN A 240 -1.49 2.97 -18.43
CA GLN A 240 -2.62 3.75 -18.94
C GLN A 240 -2.67 5.15 -18.31
N GLY A 241 -2.49 5.25 -17.00
CA GLY A 241 -2.44 6.54 -16.30
C GLY A 241 -1.27 7.43 -16.71
N ILE A 242 -0.08 6.85 -16.94
CA ILE A 242 1.12 7.61 -17.35
C ILE A 242 1.04 8.02 -18.83
N THR A 243 0.53 7.16 -19.71
CA THR A 243 0.39 7.49 -21.14
C THR A 243 -0.65 8.56 -21.39
N GLY A 244 -1.62 8.73 -20.48
CA GLY A 244 -2.63 9.77 -20.53
C GLY A 244 -3.60 9.63 -21.69
N ARG A 245 -3.83 8.40 -22.18
CA ARG A 245 -4.76 8.13 -23.29
C ARG A 245 -6.23 8.37 -22.90
N ILE A 246 -6.57 8.03 -21.65
CA ILE A 246 -7.92 8.15 -21.10
C ILE A 246 -8.10 9.50 -20.40
N SER A 247 -7.11 9.89 -19.57
CA SER A 247 -7.15 11.10 -18.75
C SER A 247 -5.72 11.60 -18.49
N HIS A 248 -5.57 12.92 -18.35
CA HIS A 248 -4.31 13.56 -17.95
C HIS A 248 -4.21 13.83 -16.44
N ASP A 249 -5.11 13.25 -15.62
CA ASP A 249 -5.19 13.47 -14.19
C ASP A 249 -3.87 13.23 -13.46
N PHE A 250 -3.09 12.21 -13.84
CA PHE A 250 -1.79 11.97 -13.20
C PHE A 250 -0.83 13.15 -13.37
N CYS A 251 -0.69 13.64 -14.60
CA CYS A 251 0.16 14.80 -14.90
C CYS A 251 -0.33 16.06 -14.18
N GLU A 252 -1.65 16.28 -14.17
CA GLU A 252 -2.27 17.43 -13.50
C GLU A 252 -2.14 17.37 -11.97
N GLY A 253 -2.32 16.19 -11.37
CA GLY A 253 -2.18 15.97 -9.95
C GLY A 253 -0.74 16.16 -9.48
N VAL A 254 0.23 15.63 -10.24
CA VAL A 254 1.66 15.88 -10.02
C VAL A 254 1.97 17.37 -10.13
N ARG A 255 1.46 18.05 -11.17
CA ARG A 255 1.61 19.50 -11.33
C ARG A 255 1.08 20.23 -10.09
N ALA A 256 -0.16 20.00 -9.73
CA ALA A 256 -0.85 20.73 -8.66
C ALA A 256 -0.27 20.48 -7.26
N LYS A 257 0.16 19.24 -6.95
CA LYS A 257 0.61 18.85 -5.59
C LYS A 257 2.12 18.93 -5.40
N LEU A 258 2.92 18.66 -6.43
CA LEU A 258 4.37 18.50 -6.31
C LEU A 258 5.18 19.59 -7.00
N ILE A 259 4.74 20.05 -8.17
CA ILE A 259 5.47 21.03 -8.99
C ILE A 259 5.07 22.46 -8.59
N ASP A 260 3.84 22.84 -8.92
CA ASP A 260 3.33 24.20 -8.73
C ASP A 260 2.85 24.41 -7.29
N LYS A 261 2.39 23.34 -6.62
CA LYS A 261 1.89 23.36 -5.24
C LYS A 261 0.76 24.36 -5.04
N ASP A 262 -0.11 24.51 -6.04
CA ASP A 262 -1.32 25.31 -5.94
C ASP A 262 -2.46 24.56 -5.22
N PHE A 263 -2.32 23.23 -5.07
CA PHE A 263 -3.31 22.33 -4.50
C PHE A 263 -4.69 22.42 -5.18
N ALA A 264 -4.74 22.86 -6.43
CA ALA A 264 -5.96 23.10 -7.21
C ALA A 264 -5.93 22.34 -8.56
N PRO A 265 -5.88 21.00 -8.52
CA PRO A 265 -5.88 20.19 -9.73
C PRO A 265 -7.20 20.33 -10.50
N LYS A 266 -7.10 20.33 -11.83
CA LYS A 266 -8.23 20.37 -12.76
C LYS A 266 -8.45 18.98 -13.35
N TRP A 267 -9.21 18.16 -12.62
CA TRP A 267 -9.49 16.80 -13.03
C TRP A 267 -10.31 16.74 -14.32
N ASP A 268 -10.00 15.74 -15.15
CA ASP A 268 -10.70 15.37 -16.37
C ASP A 268 -10.82 13.84 -16.43
N PRO A 269 -11.99 13.26 -16.11
CA PRO A 269 -13.29 13.91 -15.96
C PRO A 269 -13.44 14.76 -14.67
N PRO A 270 -14.26 15.84 -14.70
CA PRO A 270 -14.35 16.79 -13.59
C PRO A 270 -15.23 16.33 -12.42
N SER A 271 -16.06 15.30 -12.61
CA SER A 271 -16.91 14.74 -11.56
C SER A 271 -17.23 13.27 -11.83
N LEU A 272 -17.70 12.57 -10.80
CA LEU A 272 -18.05 11.15 -10.88
C LEU A 272 -19.10 10.84 -11.97
N GLU A 273 -20.08 11.72 -12.16
CA GLU A 273 -21.11 11.60 -13.20
C GLU A 273 -20.55 11.54 -14.64
N HIS A 274 -19.33 12.02 -14.85
CA HIS A 274 -18.66 12.03 -16.16
C HIS A 274 -17.70 10.84 -16.33
N VAL A 275 -17.52 10.00 -15.30
CA VAL A 275 -16.72 8.77 -15.40
C VAL A 275 -17.59 7.70 -16.05
N SER A 276 -17.27 7.30 -17.28
CA SER A 276 -17.95 6.17 -17.92
C SER A 276 -17.35 4.83 -17.49
N GLN A 277 -18.15 3.76 -17.54
CA GLN A 277 -17.66 2.42 -17.29
C GLN A 277 -16.55 2.03 -18.29
N ASP A 278 -16.68 2.46 -19.55
CA ASP A 278 -15.66 2.23 -20.59
C ASP A 278 -14.29 2.81 -20.21
N MET A 279 -14.23 4.00 -19.58
CA MET A 279 -12.98 4.57 -19.09
C MET A 279 -12.33 3.69 -18.01
N VAL A 280 -13.15 3.13 -17.11
CA VAL A 280 -12.69 2.26 -16.02
C VAL A 280 -12.25 0.90 -16.57
N ASP A 281 -12.95 0.36 -17.57
CA ASP A 281 -12.64 -0.88 -18.27
C ASP A 281 -11.35 -0.77 -19.08
N GLU A 282 -11.14 0.34 -19.77
CA GLU A 282 -9.91 0.58 -20.54
C GLU A 282 -8.68 0.70 -19.63
N TYR A 283 -8.84 1.23 -18.41
CA TYR A 283 -7.75 1.37 -17.44
C TYR A 283 -7.13 0.03 -17.00
N VAL A 284 -7.93 -1.05 -16.95
CA VAL A 284 -7.44 -2.39 -16.58
C VAL A 284 -7.15 -3.29 -17.78
N SER A 285 -7.46 -2.80 -18.99
CA SER A 285 -7.29 -3.53 -20.23
C SER A 285 -5.80 -3.61 -20.64
N PRO A 286 -5.40 -4.67 -21.37
CA PRO A 286 -4.04 -4.76 -21.93
C PRO A 286 -3.71 -3.55 -22.82
N ILE A 287 -2.48 -3.03 -22.73
CA ILE A 287 -2.08 -1.76 -23.35
C ILE A 287 -2.08 -1.83 -24.89
N SER A 288 -1.67 -2.96 -25.46
CA SER A 288 -1.86 -3.31 -26.88
C SER A 288 -1.51 -4.79 -27.13
N ALA A 289 -1.82 -5.31 -28.33
CA ALA A 289 -1.39 -6.66 -28.75
C ALA A 289 0.13 -6.78 -29.01
N LEU A 290 0.86 -5.65 -29.04
CA LEU A 290 2.28 -5.59 -29.41
C LEU A 290 3.20 -5.26 -28.24
N GLU A 291 2.65 -4.71 -27.14
CA GLU A 291 3.42 -4.45 -25.93
C GLU A 291 3.39 -5.68 -25.02
N PRO A 292 4.55 -6.18 -24.59
CA PRO A 292 4.60 -7.32 -23.69
C PRO A 292 4.00 -6.95 -22.33
N GLU A 293 3.24 -7.88 -21.77
CA GLU A 293 2.72 -7.79 -20.40
C GLU A 293 3.89 -7.76 -19.39
N LEU A 294 3.64 -7.35 -18.14
CA LEU A 294 4.59 -7.52 -17.06
C LEU A 294 4.91 -9.02 -16.86
N GLU A 295 6.10 -9.43 -17.28
CA GLU A 295 6.64 -10.76 -17.00
C GLU A 295 7.34 -10.77 -15.64
N LEU A 296 6.66 -11.30 -14.64
CA LEU A 296 7.24 -11.52 -13.32
C LEU A 296 8.18 -12.74 -13.37
N PRO A 297 9.33 -12.73 -12.65
CA PRO A 297 10.29 -13.83 -12.63
C PRO A 297 9.80 -15.00 -11.76
N THR A 298 8.58 -15.49 -11.98
CA THR A 298 7.94 -16.55 -11.18
C THR A 298 8.71 -17.86 -11.23
N LYS A 299 9.29 -18.21 -12.39
CA LYS A 299 10.15 -19.39 -12.56
C LYS A 299 11.42 -19.39 -11.71
N GLN A 300 11.92 -18.21 -11.36
CA GLN A 300 13.05 -18.10 -10.43
C GLN A 300 12.61 -18.29 -8.98
N ARG A 301 11.33 -18.09 -8.65
CA ARG A 301 10.75 -18.44 -7.35
C ARG A 301 10.50 -19.94 -7.24
N GLU A 302 10.00 -20.56 -8.32
CA GLU A 302 9.76 -22.01 -8.39
C GLU A 302 11.03 -22.86 -8.36
N ALA A 303 12.18 -22.35 -8.80
CA ALA A 303 13.46 -23.07 -8.73
C ALA A 303 13.97 -23.30 -7.30
N PHE A 304 13.31 -22.74 -6.30
CA PHE A 304 13.55 -22.93 -4.87
C PHE A 304 12.37 -23.63 -4.15
N LEU A 305 11.34 -24.08 -4.89
CA LEU A 305 10.27 -24.95 -4.39
C LEU A 305 10.65 -26.44 -4.50
#